data_AF-D1AQF4-F1
#
_entry.id   AF-D1AQF4-F1
#
_cell.length_a   1.000
_cell.length_b   1.000
_cell.length_c   1.000
_cell.angle_alpha   90.00
_cell.angle_beta   90.00
_cell.angle_gamma   90.00
#
_symmetry.space_group_name_H-M   'P 1'
#
loop_
_entity.id
_entity.type
_entity.pdbx_description
1 polymer ?
#
loop_
_entity_poly.entity_id
_entity_poly.type
_entity_poly.pdbx_seq_one_letter_code
_entity_poly.pdbx_strand_id
1 'polypeptide(L)'
;MKILSYKPREEKYGFILFSAKFGDRWDSIKEEDHIFIYSSDFEHITESVKSIYPFADPETKEIQEFFDACGMNCIPAVEWSKILIDLYKKEYKDIYLQRFIENFCNWIMDKKSDSDEIMIWGTL
;
A
#
# COMPACT_ATOMS: atom_id res chain seq x y z
N MET A 1 1.97 14.57 4.86
CA MET A 1 2.17 13.10 4.84
C MET A 1 2.33 12.55 6.25
N LYS A 2 1.68 11.44 6.60
CA LYS A 2 1.86 10.74 7.89
C LYS A 2 2.87 9.60 7.73
N ILE A 3 3.76 9.41 8.70
CA ILE A 3 4.66 8.25 8.72
C ILE A 3 3.99 7.10 9.48
N LEU A 4 3.90 5.94 8.83
CA LEU A 4 3.49 4.69 9.46
C LEU A 4 4.72 3.78 9.58
N SER A 5 5.06 3.40 10.82
CA SER A 5 6.30 2.70 11.08
C SER A 5 6.17 1.69 12.23
N TYR A 6 6.88 0.58 12.11
CA TYR A 6 7.00 -0.45 13.13
C TYR A 6 8.04 -0.08 14.20
N LYS A 7 9.18 0.48 13.78
CA LYS A 7 10.27 0.93 14.67
C LYS A 7 10.83 2.26 14.19
N PRO A 8 11.35 3.14 15.08
CA PRO A 8 12.04 4.33 14.63
C PRO A 8 13.11 3.99 13.58
N ARG A 9 13.00 4.60 12.39
CA ARG A 9 13.97 4.45 11.30
C ARG A 9 14.61 5.80 10.99
N GLU A 10 15.83 5.73 10.49
CA GLU A 10 16.57 6.88 9.93
C GLU A 10 16.78 6.73 8.41
N GLU A 11 16.08 5.78 7.79
CA GLU A 11 16.12 5.53 6.35
C GLU A 11 15.56 6.72 5.58
N LYS A 12 16.10 6.98 4.38
CA LYS A 12 15.63 8.08 3.52
C LYS A 12 14.62 7.63 2.46
N TYR A 13 14.51 6.32 2.25
CA TYR A 13 13.72 5.73 1.17
C TYR A 13 12.61 4.85 1.73
N GLY A 14 11.54 4.73 0.96
CA GLY A 14 10.36 3.98 1.35
C GLY A 14 9.32 4.01 0.25
N PHE A 15 8.07 3.87 0.69
CA PHE A 15 6.90 3.83 -0.16
C PHE A 15 5.91 4.87 0.31
N ILE A 16 5.43 5.68 -0.62
CA ILE A 16 4.31 6.59 -0.41
C ILE A 16 3.06 5.87 -0.88
N LEU A 17 2.02 5.84 -0.04
CA LEU A 17 0.72 5.32 -0.41
C LEU A 17 -0.35 6.40 -0.30
N PHE A 18 -1.27 6.38 -1.25
CA PHE A 18 -2.40 7.29 -1.30
C PHE A 18 -3.55 6.68 -2.10
N SER A 19 -4.78 7.04 -1.76
CA SER A 19 -5.97 6.68 -2.55
C SER A 19 -6.17 7.64 -3.71
N ALA A 20 -6.66 7.13 -4.83
CA ALA A 20 -7.05 7.94 -6.00
C ALA A 20 -8.39 7.46 -6.59
N LYS A 21 -9.07 8.35 -7.30
CA LYS A 21 -10.08 7.98 -8.29
C LYS A 21 -9.41 7.70 -9.62
N PHE A 22 -10.04 6.86 -10.44
CA PHE A 22 -9.49 6.53 -11.73
C PHE A 22 -9.32 7.80 -12.59
N GLY A 23 -8.09 8.03 -13.07
CA GLY A 23 -7.74 9.20 -13.87
C GLY A 23 -7.43 10.48 -13.10
N ASP A 24 -7.43 10.44 -11.75
CA ASP A 24 -6.93 11.54 -10.94
C ASP A 24 -5.46 11.82 -11.26
N ARG A 25 -5.08 13.10 -11.19
CA ARG A 25 -3.67 13.48 -11.27
C ARG A 25 -3.06 13.36 -9.89
N TRP A 26 -1.88 12.74 -9.82
CA TRP A 26 -1.15 12.54 -8.57
C TRP A 26 -0.87 13.86 -7.81
N ASP A 27 -0.70 14.98 -8.52
CA ASP A 27 -0.43 16.30 -7.94
C ASP A 27 -1.69 17.01 -7.39
N SER A 28 -2.87 16.43 -7.63
CA SER A 28 -4.15 16.92 -7.11
C SER A 28 -4.54 16.28 -5.77
N ILE A 29 -3.86 15.19 -5.37
CA ILE A 29 -4.12 14.46 -4.15
C ILE A 29 -3.36 15.15 -3.01
N LYS A 30 -4.07 15.45 -1.92
CA LYS A 30 -3.48 16.19 -0.82
C LYS A 30 -2.49 15.33 -0.06
N GLU A 31 -1.35 15.90 0.25
CA GLU A 31 -0.28 15.23 1.00
C GLU A 31 -0.71 14.74 2.40
N GLU A 32 -1.76 15.33 2.98
CA GLU A 32 -2.37 14.90 4.25
C GLU A 32 -3.04 13.53 4.16
N ASP A 33 -3.47 13.11 2.96
CA ASP A 33 -4.05 11.80 2.70
C ASP A 33 -2.99 10.73 2.41
N HIS A 34 -1.71 11.11 2.35
CA HIS A 34 -0.62 10.19 2.07
C HIS A 34 -0.07 9.58 3.35
N ILE A 35 0.28 8.29 3.28
CA ILE A 35 1.17 7.66 4.26
C ILE A 35 2.53 7.36 3.64
N PHE A 36 3.57 7.44 4.45
CA PHE A 36 4.90 6.98 4.12
C PHE A 36 5.28 5.79 5.00
N ILE A 37 5.82 4.75 4.39
CA ILE A 37 6.33 3.56 5.05
C ILE A 37 7.78 3.36 4.63
N TYR A 38 8.69 3.28 5.59
CA TYR A 38 10.10 2.99 5.32
C TYR A 38 10.26 1.63 4.62
N SER A 39 11.25 1.52 3.72
CA SER A 39 11.45 0.29 2.94
C SER A 39 11.54 -0.96 3.82
N SER A 40 12.29 -0.89 4.92
CA SER A 40 12.46 -2.02 5.85
C SER A 40 11.18 -2.42 6.59
N ASP A 41 10.26 -1.47 6.84
CA ASP A 41 8.96 -1.77 7.43
C ASP A 41 7.99 -2.33 6.36
N PHE A 42 8.11 -1.85 5.12
CA PHE A 42 7.31 -2.31 3.98
C PHE A 42 7.65 -3.75 3.57
N GLU A 43 8.84 -4.26 3.88
CA GLU A 43 9.21 -5.68 3.71
C GLU A 43 8.21 -6.62 4.39
N HIS A 44 7.61 -6.21 5.51
CA HIS A 44 6.60 -7.01 6.22
C HIS A 44 5.25 -7.12 5.46
N ILE A 45 5.03 -6.25 4.49
CA ILE A 45 3.80 -6.15 3.67
C ILE A 45 4.03 -6.67 2.24
N THR A 46 5.27 -6.57 1.76
CA THR A 46 5.67 -6.79 0.35
C THR A 46 5.16 -8.10 -0.23
N GLU A 47 5.30 -9.22 0.48
CA GLU A 47 4.87 -10.52 -0.04
C GLU A 47 3.35 -10.61 -0.21
N SER A 48 2.58 -9.94 0.66
CA SER A 48 1.12 -9.86 0.51
C SER A 48 0.69 -8.93 -0.63
N VAL A 49 1.50 -7.92 -0.95
CA VAL A 49 1.25 -7.07 -2.13
C VAL A 49 1.61 -7.81 -3.42
N LYS A 50 2.73 -8.54 -3.44
CA LYS A 50 3.13 -9.32 -4.62
C LYS A 50 2.17 -10.46 -4.93
N SER A 51 1.48 -11.02 -3.93
CA SER A 51 0.60 -12.18 -4.10
C SER A 51 -0.63 -11.91 -4.98
N ILE A 52 -1.02 -10.65 -5.18
CA ILE A 52 -2.14 -10.31 -6.07
C ILE A 52 -1.74 -10.22 -7.54
N TYR A 53 -0.44 -10.18 -7.84
CA TYR A 53 0.05 -10.13 -9.21
C TYR A 53 0.17 -11.55 -9.81
N PRO A 54 -0.10 -11.71 -11.12
CA PRO A 54 -0.61 -10.69 -12.02
C PRO A 54 -2.11 -10.42 -11.80
N PHE A 55 -2.56 -9.19 -12.06
CA PHE A 55 -3.98 -8.85 -12.08
C PHE A 55 -4.33 -7.99 -13.31
N ALA A 56 -5.59 -8.05 -13.74
CA ALA A 56 -6.10 -7.18 -14.79
C ALA A 56 -6.78 -5.97 -14.16
N ASP A 57 -6.36 -4.76 -14.53
CA ASP A 57 -6.99 -3.54 -14.08
C ASP A 57 -8.45 -3.47 -14.59
N PRO A 58 -9.44 -3.19 -13.72
CA PRO A 58 -10.84 -3.25 -14.09
C PRO A 58 -11.24 -2.16 -15.09
N GLU A 59 -10.56 -1.02 -15.11
CA GLU A 59 -10.90 0.13 -15.96
C GLU A 59 -10.21 0.05 -17.33
N THR A 60 -8.91 -0.23 -17.33
CA THR A 60 -8.07 -0.25 -18.55
C THR A 60 -7.99 -1.62 -19.22
N LYS A 61 -8.27 -2.70 -18.47
CA LYS A 61 -8.05 -4.10 -18.86
C LYS A 61 -6.57 -4.47 -19.07
N GLU A 62 -5.64 -3.58 -18.75
CA GLU A 62 -4.21 -3.87 -18.80
C GLU A 62 -3.83 -4.87 -17.72
N ILE A 63 -2.93 -5.79 -18.07
CA ILE A 63 -2.39 -6.77 -17.11
C ILE A 63 -1.19 -6.12 -16.41
N GLN A 64 -1.32 -5.97 -15.10
CA GLN A 64 -0.21 -5.62 -14.22
C GLN A 64 0.52 -6.91 -13.84
N GLU A 65 1.73 -7.10 -14.36
CA GLU A 65 2.46 -8.36 -14.29
C GLU A 65 3.19 -8.58 -12.96
N PHE A 66 3.76 -7.51 -12.39
CA PHE A 66 4.57 -7.58 -11.17
C PHE A 66 4.59 -6.24 -10.42
N PHE A 67 4.95 -6.31 -9.14
CA PHE A 67 5.17 -5.13 -8.30
C PHE A 67 6.49 -4.44 -8.66
N ASP A 68 6.44 -3.17 -9.04
CA ASP A 68 7.60 -2.32 -9.31
C ASP A 68 7.98 -1.52 -8.05
N ALA A 69 9.09 -1.91 -7.41
CA ALA A 69 9.56 -1.28 -6.18
C ALA A 69 10.11 0.15 -6.38
N CYS A 70 10.47 0.53 -7.60
CA CYS A 70 10.99 1.87 -7.92
C CYS A 70 9.96 2.73 -8.67
N GLY A 71 8.84 2.14 -9.08
CA GLY A 71 7.81 2.76 -9.88
C GLY A 71 6.54 3.08 -9.08
N MET A 72 5.50 3.36 -9.86
CA MET A 72 4.14 3.57 -9.38
C MET A 72 3.32 2.32 -9.65
N ASN A 73 2.62 1.84 -8.62
CA ASN A 73 1.77 0.65 -8.70
C ASN A 73 0.34 1.07 -8.43
N CYS A 74 -0.50 1.03 -9.46
CA CYS A 74 -1.92 1.35 -9.35
C CYS A 74 -2.67 0.07 -8.99
N ILE A 75 -3.01 -0.11 -7.70
CA ILE A 75 -3.71 -1.33 -7.26
C ILE A 75 -5.20 -0.99 -7.08
N PRO A 76 -6.09 -1.61 -7.89
CA PRO A 76 -7.52 -1.39 -7.78
C PRO A 76 -8.00 -1.67 -6.35
N ALA A 77 -8.92 -0.83 -5.88
CA ALA A 77 -9.50 -0.93 -4.54
C ALA A 77 -9.97 -2.37 -4.25
N VAL A 78 -10.60 -3.04 -5.22
CA VAL A 78 -11.10 -4.41 -5.08
C VAL A 78 -10.01 -5.43 -4.70
N GLU A 79 -8.79 -5.30 -5.23
CA GLU A 79 -7.69 -6.26 -5.02
C GLU A 79 -7.12 -6.20 -3.60
N TRP A 80 -7.20 -5.04 -2.93
CA TRP A 80 -6.74 -4.89 -1.54
C TRP A 80 -7.43 -5.82 -0.55
N SER A 81 -8.63 -6.31 -0.85
CA SER A 81 -9.29 -7.30 0.02
C SER A 81 -8.44 -8.57 0.19
N LYS A 82 -7.75 -9.02 -0.87
CA LYS A 82 -6.88 -10.21 -0.82
C LYS A 82 -5.65 -9.94 0.04
N ILE A 83 -5.02 -8.78 -0.15
CA ILE A 83 -3.85 -8.33 0.63
C ILE A 83 -4.20 -8.26 2.12
N LEU A 84 -5.33 -7.64 2.47
CA LEU A 84 -5.79 -7.51 3.85
C LEU A 84 -6.04 -8.89 4.49
N ILE A 85 -6.71 -9.80 3.79
CA ILE A 85 -6.94 -11.16 4.28
C ILE A 85 -5.62 -11.87 4.56
N ASP A 86 -4.64 -11.77 3.66
CA ASP A 86 -3.33 -12.39 3.84
C ASP A 86 -2.58 -11.80 5.03
N LEU A 87 -2.67 -10.48 5.25
CA LEU A 87 -2.04 -9.82 6.39
C LEU A 87 -2.69 -10.22 7.72
N TYR A 88 -4.03 -10.34 7.77
CA TYR A 88 -4.75 -10.76 8.99
C TYR A 88 -4.59 -12.24 9.34
N LYS A 89 -4.30 -13.11 8.36
CA LYS A 89 -4.05 -14.54 8.60
C LYS A 89 -2.70 -14.81 9.24
N LYS A 90 -1.74 -13.88 9.13
CA LYS A 90 -0.39 -14.05 9.69
C LYS A 90 -0.42 -13.85 11.21
N GLU A 91 0.31 -14.72 11.91
CA GLU A 91 0.57 -14.55 13.34
C GLU A 91 1.85 -13.74 13.54
N TYR A 92 1.75 -12.58 14.19
CA TYR A 92 2.89 -11.72 14.48
C TYR A 92 3.27 -11.86 15.96
N LYS A 93 4.46 -12.39 16.22
CA LYS A 93 4.96 -12.58 17.60
C LYS A 93 5.33 -11.27 18.29
N ASP A 94 5.71 -10.25 17.52
CA ASP A 94 6.05 -8.92 18.04
C ASP A 94 4.79 -8.04 18.05
N ILE A 95 4.42 -7.56 19.24
CA ILE A 95 3.24 -6.72 19.45
C ILE A 95 3.31 -5.39 18.69
N TYR A 96 4.50 -4.82 18.49
CA TYR A 96 4.66 -3.57 17.74
C TYR A 96 4.52 -3.84 16.23
N LEU A 97 4.98 -5.00 15.76
CA LEU A 97 4.78 -5.39 14.36
C LEU A 97 3.29 -5.63 14.10
N GLN A 98 2.62 -6.34 15.01
CA GLN A 98 1.17 -6.53 14.93
C GLN A 98 0.43 -5.20 14.84
N ARG A 99 0.73 -4.24 15.73
CA ARG A 99 0.13 -2.90 15.70
C ARG A 99 0.42 -2.14 14.41
N PHE A 100 1.62 -2.25 13.86
CA PHE A 100 1.96 -1.66 12.58
C PHE A 100 1.08 -2.21 11.45
N ILE A 101 0.94 -3.54 11.39
CA ILE A 101 0.08 -4.19 10.39
C ILE A 101 -1.40 -3.83 10.59
N GLU A 102 -1.89 -3.79 11.83
CA GLU A 102 -3.26 -3.37 12.13
C GLU A 102 -3.51 -1.92 11.68
N ASN A 103 -2.58 -1.01 11.97
CA ASN A 103 -2.67 0.38 11.53
C ASN A 103 -2.63 0.52 10.00
N PHE A 104 -1.80 -0.27 9.34
CA PHE A 104 -1.76 -0.34 7.87
C PHE A 104 -3.09 -0.81 7.30
N CYS A 105 -3.61 -1.94 7.80
CA CYS A 105 -4.87 -2.50 7.36
C CYS A 105 -6.04 -1.53 7.59
N ASN A 106 -6.09 -0.87 8.75
CA ASN A 106 -7.11 0.13 9.06
C ASN A 106 -7.06 1.32 8.10
N TRP A 107 -5.86 1.80 7.76
CA TRP A 107 -5.71 2.89 6.80
C TRP A 107 -6.18 2.46 5.40
N ILE A 108 -5.82 1.26 4.93
CA ILE A 108 -6.31 0.73 3.65
C ILE A 108 -7.84 0.61 3.65
N MET A 109 -8.44 0.10 4.73
CA MET A 109 -9.91 -0.03 4.82
C MET A 109 -10.62 1.33 4.80
N ASP A 110 -10.07 2.32 5.50
CA ASP A 110 -10.57 3.71 5.50
C ASP A 110 -10.48 4.34 4.12
N LYS A 111 -9.35 4.18 3.43
CA LYS A 111 -9.15 4.78 2.11
C LYS A 111 -9.91 4.08 0.99
N LYS A 112 -10.07 2.76 1.08
CA LYS A 112 -10.75 1.95 0.07
C LYS A 112 -12.24 2.30 -0.10
N SER A 113 -12.93 2.81 0.94
CA SER A 113 -14.37 3.09 0.84
C SER A 113 -14.70 4.14 -0.21
N ASP A 114 -13.79 5.10 -0.42
CA ASP A 114 -14.03 6.28 -1.24
C ASP A 114 -13.04 6.39 -2.41
N SER A 115 -12.28 5.34 -2.72
CA SER A 115 -11.27 5.30 -3.78
C SER A 115 -11.54 4.23 -4.82
N ASP A 116 -11.11 4.45 -6.06
CA ASP A 116 -11.15 3.41 -7.08
C ASP A 116 -9.86 2.57 -7.04
N GLU A 117 -8.77 3.18 -6.57
CA GLU A 117 -7.45 2.56 -6.45
C GLU A 117 -6.69 3.11 -5.24
N ILE A 118 -5.74 2.32 -4.76
CA ILE A 118 -4.70 2.78 -3.84
C ILE A 118 -3.36 2.58 -4.53
N MET A 119 -2.64 3.69 -4.62
CA MET A 119 -1.37 3.81 -5.30
C MET A 119 -0.24 3.52 -4.34
N ILE A 120 0.80 2.83 -4.83
CA ILE A 120 2.07 2.65 -4.12
C ILE A 120 3.18 3.22 -4.99
N TRP A 121 3.86 4.26 -4.50
CA TRP A 121 5.00 4.87 -5.18
C TRP A 121 6.29 4.62 -4.38
N GLY A 122 7.25 3.92 -4.99
CA GLY A 122 8.59 3.74 -4.44
C GLY A 122 9.43 5.01 -4.59
N THR A 123 10.12 5.42 -3.52
CA THR A 123 10.94 6.64 -3.51
C THR A 123 12.44 6.40 -3.71
N LEU A 124 12.81 5.21 -4.22
CA LEU A 124 14.19 4.78 -4.42
C LEU A 124 14.87 5.48 -5.61
#